data_AF-A0A8J8FK41-F1
#
_entry.id   AF-A0A8J8FK41-F1
#
_cell.length_a   1.000
_cell.length_b   1.000
_cell.length_c   1.000
_cell.angle_alpha   90.00
_cell.angle_beta   90.00
_cell.angle_gamma   90.00
#
_symmetry.space_group_name_H-M   'P 1'
#
loop_
_entity.id
_entity.type
_entity.pdbx_description
1 polymer ?
#
loop_
_entity_poly.entity_id
_entity_poly.type
_entity_poly.pdbx_seq_one_letter_code
_entity_poly.pdbx_strand_id
1 'polypeptide(L)' 'DAIETRTVDIHIAKLRRKIEEDPKQPKWLVTVRGEGYRLNR' A
#
# COMPACT_ATOMS: atom_id res chain seq x y z
N ASP A 1 -4.58 18.24 -0.23
CA ASP A 1 -5.34 16.98 -0.33
C ASP A 1 -4.84 16.01 -1.43
N ALA A 2 -4.85 16.35 -2.72
CA ALA A 2 -4.39 15.40 -3.77
C ALA A 2 -2.87 15.10 -3.75
N ILE A 3 -2.04 16.03 -3.27
CA ILE A 3 -0.57 15.89 -3.24
C ILE A 3 -0.12 14.90 -2.15
N GLU A 4 -0.76 14.91 -0.98
CA GLU A 4 -0.42 14.01 0.14
C GLU A 4 -0.71 12.56 -0.21
N THR A 5 -1.82 12.30 -0.92
CA THR A 5 -2.23 10.94 -1.32
C THR A 5 -1.20 10.31 -2.26
N ARG A 6 -0.64 11.07 -3.22
CA ARG A 6 0.43 10.55 -4.10
C ARG A 6 1.69 10.18 -3.33
N THR A 7 2.03 10.95 -2.29
CA THR A 7 3.18 10.65 -1.42
C THR A 7 2.94 9.36 -0.65
N VAL A 8 1.74 9.16 -0.08
CA VAL A 8 1.35 7.91 0.60
C VAL A 8 1.48 6.72 -0.36
N ASP A 9 0.90 6.80 -1.56
CA ASP A 9 0.92 5.70 -2.54
C ASP A 9 2.35 5.28 -2.91
N ILE A 10 3.26 6.25 -3.06
CA ILE A 10 4.69 5.98 -3.31
C ILE A 10 5.32 5.22 -2.15
N HIS A 11 5.03 5.62 -0.90
CA HIS A 11 5.55 4.93 0.28
C HIS A 11 4.96 3.54 0.44
N ILE A 12 3.66 3.35 0.21
CA ILE A 12 3.01 2.03 0.20
C ILE A 12 3.65 1.12 -0.86
N ALA A 13 3.86 1.62 -2.08
CA ALA A 13 4.52 0.85 -3.14
C ALA A 13 5.95 0.44 -2.76
N LYS A 14 6.72 1.32 -2.11
CA LYS A 14 8.05 1.01 -1.57
C LYS A 14 8.01 -0.03 -0.46
N LEU A 15 7.03 0.04 0.43
CA LEU A 15 6.86 -0.93 1.52
C LEU A 15 6.50 -2.32 0.97
N ARG A 16 5.54 -2.41 0.04
CA ARG A 16 5.15 -3.68 -0.60
C ARG A 16 6.35 -4.38 -1.24
N ARG A 17 7.22 -3.64 -1.92
CA ARG A 17 8.47 -4.19 -2.50
C ARG A 17 9.43 -4.79 -1.48
N LYS A 18 9.34 -4.40 -0.20
CA LYS A 18 10.24 -4.86 0.86
C LYS A 18 9.65 -6.01 1.68
N ILE A 19 8.32 -6.06 1.83
CA ILE A 19 7.65 -6.97 2.79
C ILE A 19 6.78 -8.02 2.12
N GLU A 20 6.34 -7.79 0.88
CA GLU A 20 5.50 -8.75 0.15
C GLU A 20 6.37 -9.68 -0.67
N GLU A 21 5.95 -10.94 -0.79
CA GLU A 21 6.54 -11.91 -1.71
C GLU A 21 6.29 -11.48 -3.18
N ASP A 22 5.07 -11.07 -3.50
CA ASP A 22 4.72 -10.41 -4.76
C ASP A 22 4.03 -9.05 -4.49
N PRO A 23 4.68 -7.92 -4.77
CA PRO A 23 4.11 -6.59 -4.59
C PRO A 23 2.84 -6.32 -5.41
N LYS A 24 2.59 -7.09 -6.48
CA LYS A 24 1.37 -6.99 -7.30
C LYS A 24 0.19 -7.74 -6.68
N GLN A 25 0.46 -8.69 -5.79
CA GLN A 25 -0.54 -9.45 -5.03
C GLN A 25 -0.28 -9.30 -3.53
N PRO A 26 -0.42 -8.09 -2.96
CA PRO A 26 -0.08 -7.83 -1.57
C PRO A 26 -1.00 -8.62 -0.62
N LYS A 27 -0.40 -9.39 0.29
CA LYS A 27 -1.12 -10.16 1.32
C LYS A 27 -1.12 -9.42 2.65
N TRP A 28 -0.04 -8.71 2.97
CA TRP A 28 0.14 -7.99 4.23
C TRP A 28 -0.42 -6.58 4.16
N LEU A 29 -0.08 -5.79 3.14
CA LEU A 29 -0.49 -4.38 3.02
C LEU A 29 -1.48 -4.19 1.87
N VAL A 30 -2.77 -4.41 2.14
CA VAL A 30 -3.85 -4.41 1.14
C VAL A 30 -4.48 -3.03 0.94
N THR A 31 -4.92 -2.74 -0.28
CA THR A 31 -5.71 -1.53 -0.57
C THR A 31 -7.19 -1.84 -0.34
N VAL A 32 -7.85 -1.03 0.49
CA VAL A 32 -9.29 -1.04 0.72
C VAL A 32 -9.87 0.15 -0.05
N ARG A 33 -10.61 -0.13 -1.12
CA ARG A 33 -11.16 0.93 -2.00
C ARG A 33 -12.10 1.83 -1.22
N GLY A 34 -11.89 3.15 -1.31
CA GLY A 34 -12.69 4.15 -0.58
C GLY A 34 -12.23 4.40 0.86
N GLU A 35 -11.31 3.58 1.40
CA GLU A 35 -10.86 3.69 2.79
C GLU A 35 -9.34 3.90 2.92
N GLY A 36 -8.55 3.36 1.97
CA GLY A 36 -7.09 3.52 1.95
C GLY A 36 -6.35 2.18 2.02
N TYR A 37 -5.49 2.01 3.01
CA TYR A 37 -4.60 0.85 3.14
C TYR A 37 -4.77 0.18 4.50
N ARG A 38 -4.77 -1.16 4.52
CA ARG A 38 -4.90 -1.96 5.73
C ARG A 38 -3.74 -2.95 5.83
N LEU A 39 -3.22 -3.08 7.04
CA LEU A 39 -2.25 -4.10 7.39
C LEU A 39 -3.00 -5.34 7.88
N ASN A 40 -2.76 -6.47 7.24
CA ASN A 40 -3.20 -7.79 7.64
C ASN A 40 -2.12 -8.43 8.53
N ARG A 41 -2.55 -9.28 9.45
CA ARG A 41 -1.68 -10.05 10.36
C ARG A 41 -1.75 -11.54 10.03
#